data_AF-A0A0M9A1U5-F1
#
_entry.id   AF-A0A0M9A1U5-F1
#
_cell.length_a   1.000
_cell.length_b   1.000
_cell.length_c   1.000
_cell.angle_alpha   90.00
_cell.angle_beta   90.00
_cell.angle_gamma   90.00
#
_symmetry.space_group_name_H-M   'P 1'
#
loop_
_entity.id
_entity.type
_entity.pdbx_description
1 polymer ?
#
loop_
_entity_poly.entity_id
_entity_poly.type
_entity_poly.pdbx_seq_one_letter_code
_entity_poly.pdbx_strand_id
1 'polypeptide(L)'
;MHSITLPHDPKELSNNILKMTATLLACGIDPKKSILFQQSTVDTHAQLCWILGCLTAFTRLARLPQFKEKSEILKSIPLSLYIYPVLQAADILLYKATDVPVGQDQVQHIQLAQELAIKFNKKFGNTFPVPHSLINEDASQRIKSLRDPSKKMSKSDQTSKSRLDILDKPEILIEKVKKAVTDFTSKVTYEPETRPGVSNLITIHSMLTGKSPDQICSEVDGLDTGKYKLVLADVIVEKLTPIREEFSRLIKEPAYLQEVLRNGRESATEIASDSWCEVRNKIGFENDIFHVNKLIRNNIKLI
;
A
#
# COMPACT_ATOMS: atom_id res chain seq x y z
N MET A 1 -2.17 11.44 -1.76
CA MET A 1 -2.62 12.22 -0.58
C MET A 1 -2.10 11.61 0.72
N HIS A 2 -2.11 10.29 0.90
CA HIS A 2 -1.52 9.66 2.10
C HIS A 2 -0.06 10.04 2.38
N SER A 3 0.77 10.20 1.35
CA SER A 3 2.19 10.54 1.52
C SER A 3 2.44 11.90 2.19
N ILE A 4 1.48 12.82 2.16
CA ILE A 4 1.65 14.17 2.72
C ILE A 4 1.14 14.27 4.17
N THR A 5 0.78 13.14 4.80
CA THR A 5 0.44 13.11 6.24
C THR A 5 1.67 13.34 7.14
N LEU A 6 2.87 13.22 6.57
CA LEU A 6 4.16 13.51 7.19
C LEU A 6 4.93 14.54 6.32
N PRO A 7 5.98 15.18 6.86
CA PRO A 7 6.83 16.09 6.10
C PRO A 7 7.39 15.43 4.83
N HIS A 8 7.39 16.17 3.71
CA HIS A 8 7.88 15.70 2.42
C HIS A 8 8.49 16.85 1.62
N ASP A 9 9.41 16.52 0.70
CA ASP A 9 9.88 17.46 -0.32
C ASP A 9 8.98 17.38 -1.57
N PRO A 10 8.43 18.49 -2.09
CA PRO A 10 7.54 18.48 -3.25
C PRO A 10 8.19 17.94 -4.54
N LYS A 11 9.48 18.22 -4.76
CA LYS A 11 10.19 17.72 -5.96
C LYS A 11 10.42 16.21 -5.84
N GLU A 12 10.79 15.74 -4.65
CA GLU A 12 10.94 14.33 -4.36
C GLU A 12 9.61 13.58 -4.50
N LEU A 13 8.50 14.14 -4.00
CA LEU A 13 7.18 13.53 -4.14
C LEU A 13 6.80 13.36 -5.61
N SER A 14 6.96 14.39 -6.43
CA SER A 14 6.69 14.34 -7.88
C SER A 14 7.51 13.24 -8.57
N ASN A 15 8.82 13.20 -8.28
CA ASN A 15 9.70 12.17 -8.83
C ASN A 15 9.34 10.76 -8.34
N ASN A 16 8.92 10.62 -7.08
CA ASN A 16 8.54 9.35 -6.49
C ASN A 16 7.23 8.80 -7.07
N ILE A 17 6.32 9.66 -7.54
CA ILE A 17 5.11 9.22 -8.27
C ILE A 17 5.51 8.50 -9.57
N LEU A 18 6.40 9.09 -10.38
CA LEU A 18 6.87 8.47 -11.61
C LEU A 18 7.68 7.20 -11.33
N LYS A 19 8.56 7.22 -10.33
CA LYS A 19 9.32 6.02 -9.92
C LYS A 19 8.40 4.90 -9.46
N MET A 20 7.36 5.20 -8.67
CA MET A 20 6.40 4.19 -8.22
C MET A 20 5.64 3.59 -9.41
N THR A 21 5.20 4.44 -10.33
CA THR A 21 4.51 4.00 -11.56
C THR A 21 5.40 3.06 -12.37
N ALA A 22 6.64 3.46 -12.65
CA ALA A 22 7.60 2.62 -13.37
C ALA A 22 7.89 1.31 -12.62
N THR A 23 7.97 1.35 -11.29
CA THR A 23 8.22 0.14 -10.47
C THR A 23 7.05 -0.84 -10.57
N LEU A 24 5.80 -0.35 -10.46
CA LEU A 24 4.61 -1.20 -10.55
C LEU A 24 4.50 -1.87 -11.92
N LEU A 25 4.73 -1.11 -13.00
CA LEU A 25 4.77 -1.63 -14.37
C LEU A 25 5.89 -2.66 -14.54
N ALA A 26 7.10 -2.38 -14.02
CA ALA A 26 8.23 -3.31 -14.07
C ALA A 26 8.01 -4.60 -13.26
N CYS A 27 7.18 -4.55 -12.21
CA CYS A 27 6.73 -5.73 -11.47
C CYS A 27 5.65 -6.53 -12.21
N GLY A 28 5.16 -6.04 -13.37
CA GLY A 28 4.18 -6.75 -14.20
C GLY A 28 2.73 -6.29 -14.06
N ILE A 29 2.45 -5.15 -13.41
CA ILE A 29 1.11 -4.55 -13.45
C ILE A 29 0.81 -4.11 -14.88
N ASP A 30 -0.17 -4.76 -15.50
CA ASP A 30 -0.60 -4.46 -16.86
C ASP A 30 -1.73 -3.40 -16.86
N PRO A 31 -1.50 -2.18 -17.36
CA PRO A 31 -2.49 -1.11 -17.36
C PRO A 31 -3.69 -1.39 -18.27
N LYS A 32 -3.63 -2.43 -19.13
CA LYS A 32 -4.79 -2.90 -19.90
C LYS A 32 -5.71 -3.82 -19.10
N LYS A 33 -5.22 -4.39 -18.01
CA LYS A 33 -5.98 -5.29 -17.11
C LYS A 33 -6.31 -4.65 -15.78
N SER A 34 -5.65 -3.55 -15.42
CA SER A 34 -5.79 -2.90 -14.13
C SER A 34 -5.75 -1.38 -14.28
N ILE A 35 -6.57 -0.69 -13.49
CA ILE A 35 -6.61 0.78 -13.48
C ILE A 35 -5.49 1.28 -12.55
N LEU A 36 -4.40 1.75 -13.13
CA LEU A 36 -3.29 2.36 -12.39
C LEU A 36 -3.38 3.88 -12.47
N PHE A 37 -3.62 4.54 -11.33
CA PHE A 37 -3.85 5.98 -11.29
C PHE A 37 -3.24 6.65 -10.05
N GLN A 38 -3.14 7.98 -10.09
CA GLN A 38 -2.68 8.80 -8.98
C GLN A 38 -3.87 9.28 -8.15
N GLN A 39 -3.95 8.89 -6.87
CA GLN A 39 -5.05 9.24 -5.95
C GLN A 39 -5.44 10.75 -6.00
N SER A 40 -4.45 11.65 -5.99
CA SER A 40 -4.71 13.09 -5.91
C SER A 40 -5.26 13.71 -7.20
N THR A 41 -5.41 12.94 -8.28
CA THR A 41 -6.02 13.43 -9.52
C THR A 41 -7.50 13.08 -9.63
N VAL A 42 -8.07 12.49 -8.58
CA VAL A 42 -9.48 12.10 -8.50
C VAL A 42 -10.06 12.74 -7.22
N ASP A 43 -10.71 13.88 -7.37
CA ASP A 43 -11.12 14.74 -6.23
C ASP A 43 -12.14 14.08 -5.29
N THR A 44 -12.92 13.13 -5.81
CA THR A 44 -13.97 12.40 -5.09
C THR A 44 -13.44 11.60 -3.91
N HIS A 45 -12.14 11.24 -3.89
CA HIS A 45 -11.48 10.67 -2.71
C HIS A 45 -11.55 11.61 -1.50
N ALA A 46 -11.22 12.89 -1.70
CA ALA A 46 -11.27 13.89 -0.64
C ALA A 46 -12.71 14.17 -0.19
N GLN A 47 -13.64 14.22 -1.16
CA GLN A 47 -15.05 14.48 -0.91
C GLN A 47 -15.69 13.35 -0.09
N LEU A 48 -15.50 12.08 -0.48
CA LEU A 48 -16.02 10.95 0.28
C LEU A 48 -15.33 10.83 1.65
N CYS A 49 -14.03 11.10 1.74
CA CYS A 49 -13.32 11.15 3.03
C CYS A 49 -13.98 12.12 4.02
N TRP A 50 -14.44 13.29 3.55
CA TRP A 50 -15.15 14.24 4.40
C TRP A 50 -16.47 13.65 4.94
N ILE A 51 -17.28 13.05 4.06
CA ILE A 51 -18.56 12.43 4.44
C ILE A 51 -18.35 11.29 5.44
N LEU A 52 -17.38 10.40 5.19
CA LEU A 52 -17.03 9.31 6.10
C LEU A 52 -16.47 9.85 7.43
N GLY A 53 -15.74 10.96 7.41
CA GLY A 53 -15.28 11.67 8.59
C GLY A 53 -16.43 12.08 9.51
N CYS A 54 -17.53 12.58 8.94
CA CYS A 54 -18.76 12.90 9.69
C CYS A 54 -19.45 11.68 10.32
N LEU A 55 -19.11 10.45 9.90
CA LEU A 55 -19.61 9.19 10.46
C LEU A 55 -18.61 8.53 11.44
N THR A 56 -17.43 9.13 11.60
CA THR A 56 -16.33 8.56 12.39
C THR A 56 -16.23 9.27 13.73
N ALA A 57 -16.38 8.52 14.82
CA ALA A 57 -16.14 9.05 16.16
C ALA A 57 -14.64 9.24 16.40
N PHE A 58 -14.26 10.35 17.04
CA PHE A 58 -12.89 10.63 17.45
C PHE A 58 -12.26 9.43 18.19
N THR A 59 -12.91 8.95 19.26
CA THR A 59 -12.38 7.84 20.07
C THR A 59 -12.08 6.56 19.28
N ARG A 60 -12.72 6.33 18.13
CA ARG A 60 -12.45 5.18 17.26
C ARG A 60 -11.08 5.27 16.58
N LEU A 61 -10.69 6.47 16.12
CA LEU A 61 -9.41 6.71 15.45
C LEU A 61 -8.25 6.73 16.46
N ALA A 62 -8.46 7.30 17.65
CA ALA A 62 -7.45 7.34 18.72
C ALA A 62 -7.02 5.95 19.24
N ARG A 63 -7.83 4.91 18.99
CA ARG A 63 -7.53 3.54 19.41
C ARG A 63 -6.68 2.76 18.40
N LEU A 64 -6.49 3.27 17.19
CA LEU A 64 -5.70 2.58 16.16
C LEU A 64 -4.22 2.52 16.58
N PRO A 65 -3.58 1.32 16.61
CA PRO A 65 -2.18 1.15 17.00
C PRO A 65 -1.23 2.00 16.16
N GLN A 66 -1.43 2.04 14.84
CA GLN A 66 -0.57 2.82 13.95
C GLN A 66 -0.58 4.31 14.26
N PHE A 67 -1.71 4.86 14.72
CA PHE A 67 -1.78 6.25 15.17
C PHE A 67 -0.94 6.42 16.44
N LYS A 68 -1.12 5.55 17.43
CA LYS A 68 -0.34 5.60 18.69
C LYS A 68 1.17 5.51 18.43
N GLU A 69 1.60 4.46 17.74
CA GLU A 69 3.02 4.22 17.41
C GLU A 69 3.66 5.39 16.66
N LYS A 70 2.99 5.92 15.62
CA LYS A 70 3.53 7.05 14.85
C LYS A 70 3.43 8.37 15.60
N SER A 71 2.48 8.53 16.52
CA SER A 71 2.32 9.77 17.29
C SER A 71 3.40 9.92 18.37
N GLU A 72 3.85 8.82 18.97
CA GLU A 72 4.86 8.84 20.04
C GLU A 72 6.22 9.37 19.58
N ILE A 73 6.55 9.20 18.30
CA ILE A 73 7.83 9.63 17.72
C ILE A 73 7.80 11.07 17.19
N LEU A 74 6.64 11.73 17.18
CA LEU A 74 6.46 13.06 16.59
C LEU A 74 6.31 14.13 17.67
N LYS A 75 7.09 15.21 17.55
CA LYS A 75 6.98 16.40 18.43
C LYS A 75 5.63 17.12 18.28
N SER A 76 5.08 17.11 17.07
CA SER A 76 3.78 17.68 16.75
C SER A 76 3.06 16.70 15.84
N ILE A 77 1.88 16.26 16.25
CA ILE A 77 1.10 15.23 15.58
C ILE A 77 0.17 15.89 14.57
N PRO A 78 0.35 15.68 13.25
CA PRO A 78 -0.54 16.26 12.25
C PRO A 78 -1.95 15.66 12.34
N LEU A 79 -2.98 16.49 12.17
CA LEU A 79 -4.37 16.01 12.05
C LEU A 79 -4.54 15.00 10.91
N SER A 80 -3.77 15.17 9.83
CA SER A 80 -3.76 14.25 8.69
C SER A 80 -3.35 12.83 9.09
N LEU A 81 -2.40 12.67 10.03
CA LEU A 81 -2.00 11.36 10.57
C LEU A 81 -3.13 10.69 11.38
N TYR A 82 -4.07 11.47 11.88
CA TYR A 82 -5.22 10.94 12.60
C TYR A 82 -6.35 10.51 11.66
N ILE A 83 -6.59 11.29 10.60
CA ILE A 83 -7.74 11.09 9.70
C ILE A 83 -7.44 10.20 8.48
N TYR A 84 -6.17 9.92 8.16
CA TYR A 84 -5.83 9.11 6.99
C TYR A 84 -6.52 7.73 6.93
N PRO A 85 -6.86 7.03 8.03
CA PRO A 85 -7.61 5.78 7.93
C PRO A 85 -9.03 5.98 7.36
N VAL A 86 -9.62 7.16 7.54
CA VAL A 86 -10.90 7.53 6.92
C VAL A 86 -10.70 7.80 5.43
N LEU A 87 -9.61 8.44 5.05
CA LEU A 87 -9.24 8.62 3.64
C LEU A 87 -9.01 7.26 2.96
N GLN A 88 -8.36 6.32 3.64
CA GLN A 88 -8.17 4.95 3.15
C GLN A 88 -9.51 4.22 2.97
N ALA A 89 -10.47 4.41 3.88
CA ALA A 89 -11.83 3.89 3.70
C ALA A 89 -12.50 4.51 2.47
N ALA A 90 -12.34 5.82 2.25
CA ALA A 90 -12.86 6.47 1.05
C ALA A 90 -12.22 5.88 -0.24
N ASP A 91 -10.91 5.64 -0.23
CA ASP A 91 -10.20 5.02 -1.36
C ASP A 91 -10.77 3.65 -1.75
N ILE A 92 -11.27 2.89 -0.77
CA ILE A 92 -11.83 1.54 -0.98
C ILE A 92 -13.29 1.63 -1.44
N LEU A 93 -14.11 2.38 -0.69
CA LEU A 93 -15.56 2.39 -0.88
C LEU A 93 -15.99 3.12 -2.15
N LEU A 94 -15.23 4.11 -2.61
CA LEU A 94 -15.52 4.89 -3.81
C LEU A 94 -15.59 4.03 -5.08
N TYR A 95 -14.83 2.93 -5.12
CA TYR A 95 -14.83 1.98 -6.23
C TYR A 95 -15.64 0.71 -5.93
N LYS A 96 -16.44 0.73 -4.85
CA LYS A 96 -17.23 -0.41 -4.38
C LYS A 96 -16.39 -1.69 -4.27
N ALA A 97 -15.14 -1.58 -3.81
CA ALA A 97 -14.24 -2.71 -3.70
C ALA A 97 -14.76 -3.75 -2.71
N THR A 98 -14.75 -5.02 -3.12
CA THR A 98 -15.14 -6.17 -2.29
C THR A 98 -13.95 -6.79 -1.58
N ASP A 99 -12.77 -6.73 -2.21
CA ASP A 99 -11.58 -7.45 -1.79
C ASP A 99 -10.37 -6.53 -1.84
N VAL A 100 -9.65 -6.40 -0.73
CA VAL A 100 -8.55 -5.45 -0.59
C VAL A 100 -7.28 -6.19 -0.17
N PRO A 101 -6.30 -6.38 -1.08
CA PRO A 101 -5.04 -7.03 -0.76
C PRO A 101 -4.20 -6.11 0.12
N VAL A 102 -3.91 -6.55 1.34
CA VAL A 102 -3.15 -5.77 2.32
C VAL A 102 -2.23 -6.63 3.17
N GLY A 103 -1.19 -6.01 3.71
CA GLY A 103 -0.39 -6.63 4.77
C GLY A 103 -1.13 -6.66 6.11
N GLN A 104 -0.74 -7.58 6.98
CA GLN A 104 -1.30 -7.74 8.33
C GLN A 104 -1.40 -6.44 9.14
N ASP A 105 -0.46 -5.50 8.94
CA ASP A 105 -0.46 -4.22 9.64
C ASP A 105 -1.69 -3.34 9.32
N GLN A 106 -2.30 -3.50 8.14
CA GLN A 106 -3.43 -2.68 7.69
C GLN A 106 -4.81 -3.26 8.02
N VAL A 107 -4.88 -4.44 8.64
CA VAL A 107 -6.15 -5.14 8.91
C VAL A 107 -7.13 -4.27 9.71
N GLN A 108 -6.64 -3.53 10.71
CA GLN A 108 -7.49 -2.65 11.51
C GLN A 108 -8.06 -1.46 10.72
N HIS A 109 -7.39 -1.03 9.64
CA HIS A 109 -7.92 0.00 8.75
C HIS A 109 -9.00 -0.56 7.83
N ILE A 110 -8.84 -1.81 7.35
CA ILE A 110 -9.91 -2.47 6.59
C ILE A 110 -11.14 -2.70 7.47
N GLN A 111 -10.96 -3.08 8.74
CA GLN A 111 -12.07 -3.15 9.72
C GLN A 111 -12.77 -1.79 9.88
N LEU A 112 -12.02 -0.68 9.92
CA LEU A 112 -12.63 0.66 9.93
C LEU A 112 -13.45 0.93 8.65
N ALA A 113 -12.94 0.54 7.47
CA ALA A 113 -13.67 0.68 6.21
C ALA A 113 -14.97 -0.14 6.21
N GLN A 114 -14.95 -1.37 6.75
CA GLN A 114 -16.14 -2.21 6.94
C GLN A 114 -17.17 -1.53 7.86
N GLU A 115 -16.72 -1.05 9.03
CA GLU A 115 -17.58 -0.33 9.98
C GLU A 115 -18.24 0.89 9.33
N LEU A 116 -17.49 1.64 8.52
CA LEU A 116 -17.98 2.83 7.83
C LEU A 116 -18.98 2.50 6.72
N ALA A 117 -18.73 1.44 5.94
CA ALA A 117 -19.68 0.96 4.94
C ALA A 117 -21.01 0.57 5.60
N ILE A 118 -20.97 -0.21 6.68
CA ILE A 118 -22.16 -0.64 7.43
C ILE A 118 -22.91 0.56 8.01
N LYS A 119 -22.19 1.51 8.62
CA LYS A 119 -22.79 2.73 9.18
C LYS A 119 -23.46 3.59 8.11
N PHE A 120 -22.78 3.81 6.98
CA PHE A 120 -23.34 4.56 5.87
C PHE A 120 -24.60 3.88 5.35
N ASN A 121 -24.53 2.57 5.06
CA ASN A 121 -25.66 1.79 4.55
C ASN A 121 -26.86 1.80 5.49
N LYS A 122 -26.63 1.69 6.80
CA LYS A 122 -27.70 1.74 7.80
C LYS A 122 -28.36 3.12 7.88
N LYS A 123 -27.58 4.20 7.73
CA LYS A 123 -28.06 5.57 7.90
C LYS A 123 -28.73 6.13 6.64
N PHE A 124 -28.19 5.82 5.47
CA PHE A 124 -28.60 6.44 4.20
C PHE A 124 -29.12 5.43 3.17
N GLY A 125 -29.14 4.13 3.49
CA GLY A 125 -29.56 3.05 2.61
C GLY A 125 -28.39 2.33 1.94
N ASN A 126 -28.64 1.09 1.50
CA ASN A 126 -27.61 0.21 0.93
C ASN A 126 -26.91 0.86 -0.28
N THR A 127 -25.61 1.14 -0.15
CA THR A 127 -24.79 1.90 -1.13
C THR A 127 -23.45 1.22 -1.39
N PHE A 128 -22.73 0.86 -0.32
CA PHE A 128 -21.39 0.27 -0.41
C PHE A 128 -21.40 -1.23 -0.07
N PRO A 129 -20.71 -2.09 -0.83
CA PRO A 129 -20.39 -3.41 -0.34
C PRO A 129 -19.47 -3.32 0.89
N VAL A 130 -19.48 -4.35 1.73
CA VAL A 130 -18.58 -4.44 2.87
C VAL A 130 -17.27 -5.07 2.39
N PRO A 131 -16.13 -4.34 2.39
CA PRO A 131 -14.87 -4.86 1.86
C PRO A 131 -14.26 -5.92 2.78
N HIS A 132 -13.60 -6.92 2.21
CA HIS A 132 -12.85 -7.95 2.91
C HIS A 132 -11.34 -7.76 2.71
N SER A 133 -10.56 -8.00 3.76
CA SER A 133 -9.10 -8.01 3.64
C SER A 133 -8.65 -9.32 2.99
N LEU A 134 -7.95 -9.24 1.86
CA LEU A 134 -7.22 -10.37 1.31
C LEU A 134 -5.82 -10.39 1.94
N ILE A 135 -5.62 -11.33 2.85
CA ILE A 135 -4.36 -11.54 3.56
C ILE A 135 -3.81 -12.87 3.04
N ASN A 136 -2.68 -12.84 2.34
CA ASN A 136 -1.93 -14.06 2.05
C ASN A 136 -1.53 -14.73 3.39
N GLU A 137 -1.93 -15.97 3.63
CA GLU A 137 -1.58 -16.68 4.88
C GLU A 137 -0.14 -17.20 4.88
N ASP A 138 0.54 -17.10 3.74
CA ASP A 138 1.89 -17.63 3.53
C ASP A 138 2.98 -16.84 4.28
N ALA A 139 4.14 -17.49 4.46
CA ALA A 139 5.34 -16.92 5.08
C ALA A 139 5.83 -15.59 4.43
N SER A 140 5.33 -15.27 3.23
CA SER A 140 5.56 -14.01 2.51
C SER A 140 5.18 -12.74 3.29
N GLN A 141 4.25 -12.83 4.24
CA GLN A 141 3.84 -11.68 5.05
C GLN A 141 4.81 -11.31 6.17
N ARG A 142 5.77 -12.18 6.47
CA ARG A 142 6.64 -12.06 7.65
C ARG A 142 8.11 -12.05 7.26
N ILE A 143 8.47 -11.48 6.12
CA ILE A 143 9.90 -11.23 5.83
C ILE A 143 10.46 -10.32 6.94
N LYS A 144 11.44 -10.85 7.66
CA LYS A 144 12.06 -10.21 8.81
C LYS A 144 13.19 -9.30 8.34
N SER A 145 13.54 -8.32 9.18
CA SER A 145 14.69 -7.47 8.96
C SER A 145 15.97 -8.32 8.89
N LEU A 146 16.85 -8.00 7.92
CA LEU A 146 18.15 -8.66 7.79
C LEU A 146 19.10 -8.34 8.95
N ARG A 147 18.81 -7.29 9.73
CA ARG A 147 19.65 -6.85 10.86
C ARG A 147 19.05 -7.19 12.22
N ASP A 148 17.74 -7.37 12.28
CA ASP A 148 17.00 -7.71 13.50
C ASP A 148 15.87 -8.68 13.15
N PRO A 149 16.13 -10.01 13.22
CA PRO A 149 15.14 -11.03 12.89
C PRO A 149 13.91 -11.07 13.82
N SER A 150 13.86 -10.25 14.88
CA SER A 150 12.65 -10.11 15.70
C SER A 150 11.62 -9.14 15.08
N LYS A 151 12.07 -8.27 14.17
CA LYS A 151 11.26 -7.23 13.54
C LYS A 151 10.92 -7.57 12.09
N LYS A 152 9.74 -7.13 11.64
CA LYS A 152 9.37 -7.13 10.22
C LYS A 152 10.29 -6.20 9.44
N MET A 153 10.61 -6.57 8.20
CA MET A 153 11.29 -5.67 7.27
C MET A 153 10.42 -4.43 7.02
N SER A 154 10.99 -3.23 7.14
CA SER A 154 10.25 -1.98 6.99
C SER A 154 10.99 -1.00 6.07
N LYS A 155 10.23 -0.37 5.16
CA LYS A 155 10.74 0.70 4.28
C LYS A 155 11.22 1.92 5.07
N SER A 156 10.61 2.20 6.22
CA SER A 156 10.91 3.38 7.05
C SER A 156 11.99 3.13 8.10
N ASP A 157 12.60 1.94 8.14
CA ASP A 157 13.76 1.70 9.01
C ASP A 157 14.93 2.60 8.60
N GLN A 158 15.56 3.24 9.59
CA GLN A 158 16.69 4.14 9.41
C GLN A 158 17.89 3.43 8.76
N THR A 159 18.04 2.13 9.02
CA THR A 159 19.16 1.35 8.50
C THR A 159 18.78 0.70 7.18
N SER A 160 19.28 1.21 6.04
CA SER A 160 19.03 0.61 4.73
C SER A 160 19.45 -0.87 4.62
N LYS A 161 20.44 -1.30 5.43
CA LYS A 161 20.91 -2.69 5.49
C LYS A 161 19.89 -3.66 6.10
N SER A 162 18.81 -3.19 6.72
CA SER A 162 17.78 -4.06 7.30
C SER A 162 16.80 -4.60 6.26
N ARG A 163 16.79 -4.06 5.04
CA ARG A 163 15.83 -4.38 3.99
C ARG A 163 16.49 -4.57 2.62
N LEU A 164 15.81 -5.27 1.73
CA LEU A 164 16.18 -5.38 0.32
C LEU A 164 15.23 -4.49 -0.47
N ASP A 165 15.75 -3.46 -1.13
CA ASP A 165 14.95 -2.60 -2.00
C ASP A 165 14.95 -3.20 -3.41
N ILE A 166 13.79 -3.25 -4.07
CA ILE A 166 13.64 -3.94 -5.37
C ILE A 166 14.52 -3.35 -6.48
N LEU A 167 14.91 -2.08 -6.33
CA LEU A 167 15.77 -1.35 -7.26
C LEU A 167 17.23 -1.26 -6.80
N ASP A 168 17.61 -1.93 -5.70
CA ASP A 168 19.01 -2.00 -5.29
C ASP A 168 19.86 -2.62 -6.39
N LYS A 169 21.03 -2.03 -6.63
CA LYS A 169 22.03 -2.60 -7.54
C LYS A 169 22.49 -3.98 -7.04
N PRO A 170 22.93 -4.88 -7.93
CA PRO A 170 23.39 -6.21 -7.55
C PRO A 170 24.42 -6.20 -6.41
N GLU A 171 25.39 -5.30 -6.45
CA GLU A 171 26.46 -5.22 -5.45
C GLU A 171 25.91 -4.84 -4.07
N ILE A 172 24.88 -3.99 -4.03
CA ILE A 172 24.22 -3.56 -2.79
C ILE A 172 23.41 -4.72 -2.21
N LEU A 173 22.67 -5.46 -3.04
CA LEU A 173 21.92 -6.64 -2.59
C LEU A 173 22.85 -7.70 -2.00
N ILE A 174 23.94 -8.01 -2.70
CA ILE A 174 24.95 -8.97 -2.23
C ILE A 174 25.51 -8.52 -0.88
N GLU A 175 25.90 -7.26 -0.74
CA GLU A 175 26.42 -6.72 0.52
C GLU A 175 25.40 -6.78 1.67
N LYS A 176 24.12 -6.49 1.39
CA LYS A 176 23.04 -6.55 2.38
C LYS A 176 22.79 -7.98 2.86
N VAL A 177 22.71 -8.95 1.94
CA VAL A 177 22.51 -10.37 2.27
C VAL A 177 23.72 -10.95 3.00
N LYS A 178 24.94 -10.62 2.56
CA LYS A 178 26.20 -11.03 3.23
C LYS A 178 26.25 -10.54 4.68
N LYS A 179 25.75 -9.33 4.93
CA LYS A 179 25.66 -8.71 6.26
C LYS A 179 24.40 -9.08 7.04
N ALA A 180 23.55 -9.97 6.53
CA ALA A 180 22.38 -10.43 7.28
C ALA A 180 22.80 -11.14 8.57
N VAL A 181 22.09 -10.88 9.66
CA VAL A 181 22.33 -11.50 10.97
C VAL A 181 21.89 -12.96 10.94
N THR A 182 22.79 -13.83 11.37
CA THR A 182 22.57 -15.26 11.59
C THR A 182 23.13 -15.62 12.97
N ASP A 183 23.06 -16.90 13.33
CA ASP A 183 23.73 -17.45 14.51
C ASP A 183 25.15 -17.95 14.18
N PHE A 184 25.78 -18.60 15.16
CA PHE A 184 27.13 -19.16 15.08
C PHE A 184 27.17 -20.61 14.56
N THR A 185 26.03 -21.21 14.23
CA THR A 185 25.96 -22.58 13.74
C THR A 185 26.21 -22.60 12.23
N SER A 186 27.23 -23.34 11.79
CA SER A 186 27.63 -23.37 10.37
C SER A 186 26.57 -23.99 9.46
N LYS A 187 25.87 -25.04 9.90
CA LYS A 187 24.87 -25.74 9.09
C LYS A 187 23.68 -24.83 8.76
N VAL A 188 23.11 -24.96 7.57
CA VAL A 188 21.88 -24.27 7.16
C VAL A 188 20.68 -25.16 7.49
N THR A 189 19.82 -24.71 8.41
CA THR A 189 18.58 -25.42 8.78
C THR A 189 17.42 -24.45 8.92
N TYR A 190 16.20 -24.92 8.66
CA TYR A 190 14.98 -24.14 8.80
C TYR A 190 14.35 -24.36 10.18
N GLU A 191 14.62 -23.44 11.10
CA GLU A 191 14.10 -23.47 12.47
C GLU A 191 13.65 -22.05 12.88
N PRO A 192 12.41 -21.62 12.55
CA PRO A 192 11.98 -20.24 12.70
C PRO A 192 12.05 -19.66 14.11
N GLU A 193 11.90 -20.51 15.13
CA GLU A 193 11.89 -20.14 16.55
C GLU A 193 13.30 -20.01 17.13
N THR A 194 14.18 -20.98 16.88
CA THR A 194 15.55 -21.04 17.44
C THR A 194 16.56 -20.32 16.55
N ARG A 195 16.36 -20.32 15.23
CA ARG A 195 17.26 -19.74 14.21
C ARG A 195 16.51 -18.78 13.30
N PRO A 196 15.92 -17.68 13.83
CA PRO A 196 15.04 -16.79 13.06
C PRO A 196 15.75 -16.10 11.90
N GLY A 197 17.05 -15.81 12.03
CA GLY A 197 17.84 -15.17 10.97
C GLY A 197 18.06 -16.08 9.77
N VAL A 198 18.54 -17.31 9.99
CA VAL A 198 18.77 -18.31 8.93
C VAL A 198 17.44 -18.71 8.28
N SER A 199 16.41 -18.93 9.09
CA SER A 199 15.08 -19.28 8.59
C SER A 199 14.46 -18.17 7.75
N ASN A 200 14.69 -16.89 8.08
CA ASN A 200 14.26 -15.78 7.25
C ASN A 200 14.92 -15.80 5.86
N LEU A 201 16.23 -16.12 5.79
CA LEU A 201 16.94 -16.24 4.52
C LEU A 201 16.39 -17.40 3.67
N ILE A 202 16.11 -18.54 4.30
CA ILE A 202 15.48 -19.70 3.63
C ILE A 202 14.06 -19.35 3.15
N THR A 203 13.27 -18.63 3.94
CA THR A 203 11.96 -18.14 3.52
C THR A 203 12.06 -17.23 2.28
N ILE A 204 13.01 -16.29 2.25
CA ILE A 204 13.24 -15.43 1.08
C ILE A 204 13.63 -16.28 -0.14
N HIS A 205 14.53 -17.25 0.04
CA HIS A 205 14.92 -18.18 -1.03
C HIS A 205 13.69 -18.93 -1.58
N SER A 206 12.90 -19.54 -0.69
CA SER A 206 11.69 -20.28 -1.02
C SER A 206 10.69 -19.45 -1.83
N MET A 207 10.45 -18.19 -1.42
CA MET A 207 9.53 -17.30 -2.14
C MET A 207 10.00 -16.95 -3.56
N LEU A 208 11.31 -16.87 -3.77
CA LEU A 208 11.89 -16.49 -5.07
C LEU A 208 11.99 -17.66 -6.05
N THR A 209 12.16 -18.88 -5.53
CA THR A 209 12.36 -20.09 -6.35
C THR A 209 11.14 -21.01 -6.39
N GLY A 210 10.19 -20.86 -5.48
CA GLY A 210 9.05 -21.77 -5.29
C GLY A 210 9.43 -23.09 -4.60
N LYS A 211 10.68 -23.27 -4.18
CA LYS A 211 11.14 -24.49 -3.50
C LYS A 211 10.71 -24.51 -2.03
N SER A 212 10.48 -25.69 -1.47
CA SER A 212 10.21 -25.81 -0.04
C SER A 212 11.48 -25.56 0.81
N PRO A 213 11.33 -25.15 2.08
CA PRO A 213 12.48 -25.01 2.98
C PRO A 213 13.34 -26.29 3.06
N ASP A 214 12.72 -27.46 3.06
CA ASP A 214 13.42 -28.76 3.13
C ASP A 214 14.24 -29.06 1.88
N GLN A 215 13.70 -28.74 0.70
CA GLN A 215 14.42 -28.85 -0.57
C GLN A 215 15.65 -27.94 -0.57
N ILE A 216 15.48 -26.69 -0.14
CA ILE A 216 16.59 -25.73 -0.06
C ILE A 216 17.65 -26.23 0.91
N CYS A 217 17.28 -26.66 2.11
CA CYS A 217 18.24 -27.18 3.11
C CYS A 217 19.02 -28.39 2.58
N SER A 218 18.37 -29.24 1.78
CA SER A 218 19.01 -30.42 1.17
C SER A 218 19.97 -30.04 0.04
N GLU A 219 19.60 -29.07 -0.80
CA GLU A 219 20.45 -28.59 -1.90
C GLU A 219 21.72 -27.89 -1.42
N VAL A 220 21.66 -27.25 -0.25
CA VAL A 220 22.78 -26.51 0.34
C VAL A 220 23.48 -27.27 1.46
N ASP A 221 23.20 -28.58 1.61
CA ASP A 221 23.86 -29.41 2.60
C ASP A 221 25.38 -29.41 2.37
N GLY A 222 26.14 -29.31 3.45
CA GLY A 222 27.60 -29.12 3.40
C GLY A 222 28.08 -27.69 3.15
N LEU A 223 27.20 -26.73 2.82
CA LEU A 223 27.55 -25.30 2.83
C LEU A 223 27.44 -24.71 4.24
N ASP A 224 28.38 -23.83 4.57
CA ASP A 224 28.25 -22.97 5.73
C ASP A 224 27.29 -21.79 5.47
N THR A 225 26.76 -21.17 6.53
CA THR A 225 25.86 -20.02 6.44
C THR A 225 26.43 -18.83 5.66
N GLY A 226 27.75 -18.67 5.61
CA GLY A 226 28.41 -17.61 4.85
C GLY A 226 28.33 -17.86 3.35
N LYS A 227 28.65 -19.07 2.89
CA LYS A 227 28.51 -19.51 1.49
C LYS A 227 27.05 -19.52 1.06
N TYR A 228 26.15 -19.96 1.93
CA TYR A 228 24.71 -19.93 1.66
C TYR A 228 24.17 -18.52 1.41
N LYS A 229 24.64 -17.51 2.16
CA LYS A 229 24.27 -16.10 1.91
C LYS A 229 24.66 -15.64 0.50
N LEU A 230 25.77 -16.12 -0.05
CA LEU A 230 26.18 -15.80 -1.42
C LEU A 230 25.24 -16.44 -2.45
N VAL A 231 24.91 -17.73 -2.26
CA VAL A 231 23.94 -18.44 -3.12
C VAL A 231 22.59 -17.72 -3.13
N LEU A 232 22.09 -17.32 -1.96
CA LEU A 232 20.84 -16.56 -1.87
C LEU A 232 20.96 -15.18 -2.53
N ALA A 233 22.09 -14.50 -2.38
CA ALA A 233 22.31 -13.21 -3.01
C ALA A 233 22.23 -13.31 -4.54
N ASP A 234 22.83 -14.36 -5.13
CA ASP A 234 22.77 -14.61 -6.57
C ASP A 234 21.33 -14.85 -7.03
N VAL A 235 20.56 -15.66 -6.31
CA VAL A 235 19.12 -15.89 -6.58
C VAL A 235 18.31 -14.58 -6.53
N ILE A 236 18.54 -13.75 -5.51
CA ILE A 236 17.87 -12.45 -5.38
C ILE A 236 18.25 -11.54 -6.56
N VAL A 237 19.54 -11.48 -6.91
CA VAL A 237 20.02 -10.66 -8.02
C VAL A 237 19.37 -11.11 -9.32
N GLU A 238 19.39 -12.41 -9.62
CA GLU A 238 18.79 -13.01 -10.81
C GLU A 238 17.31 -12.63 -10.93
N LYS A 239 16.53 -12.83 -9.86
CA LYS A 239 15.08 -12.58 -9.87
C LYS A 239 14.72 -11.09 -9.97
N LEU A 240 15.55 -10.20 -9.42
CA LEU A 240 15.29 -8.76 -9.47
C LEU A 240 15.87 -8.06 -10.71
N THR A 241 16.78 -8.70 -11.45
CA THR A 241 17.39 -8.11 -12.66
C THR A 241 16.35 -7.71 -13.71
N PRO A 242 15.40 -8.56 -14.13
CA PRO A 242 14.41 -8.18 -15.14
C PRO A 242 13.57 -6.97 -14.72
N ILE A 243 13.20 -6.90 -13.43
CA ILE A 243 12.44 -5.77 -12.87
C ILE A 243 13.28 -4.49 -12.92
N ARG A 244 14.57 -4.55 -12.57
CA ARG A 244 15.47 -3.39 -12.64
C ARG A 244 15.70 -2.90 -14.06
N GLU A 245 15.87 -3.82 -15.01
CA GLU A 245 16.06 -3.51 -16.42
C GLU A 245 14.83 -2.82 -17.00
N GLU A 246 13.65 -3.38 -16.74
CA GLU A 246 12.39 -2.80 -17.19
C GLU A 246 12.11 -1.45 -16.53
N PHE A 247 12.38 -1.31 -15.22
CA PHE A 247 12.33 -0.01 -14.54
C PHE A 247 13.28 1.01 -15.20
N SER A 248 14.52 0.59 -15.51
CA SER A 248 15.54 1.46 -16.11
C SER A 248 15.19 1.91 -17.53
N ARG A 249 14.42 1.09 -18.26
CA ARG A 249 13.83 1.45 -19.55
C ARG A 249 12.69 2.44 -19.35
N LEU A 250 11.70 2.08 -18.53
CA LEU A 250 10.48 2.86 -18.30
C LEU A 250 10.75 4.27 -17.75
N ILE A 251 11.71 4.42 -16.82
CA ILE A 251 11.98 5.71 -16.20
C ILE A 251 12.59 6.73 -17.18
N LYS A 252 13.13 6.27 -18.32
CA LYS A 252 13.61 7.13 -19.42
C LYS A 252 12.49 7.58 -20.36
N GLU A 253 11.27 7.05 -20.18
CA GLU A 253 10.08 7.34 -20.99
C GLU A 253 8.98 8.02 -20.13
N PRO A 254 9.23 9.21 -19.55
CA PRO A 254 8.28 9.84 -18.62
C PRO A 254 6.93 10.16 -19.28
N ALA A 255 6.91 10.43 -20.59
CA ALA A 255 5.67 10.66 -21.35
C ALA A 255 4.76 9.42 -21.35
N TYR A 256 5.33 8.22 -21.48
CA TYR A 256 4.56 6.97 -21.41
C TYR A 256 3.98 6.75 -20.00
N LEU A 257 4.77 6.99 -18.95
CA LEU A 257 4.30 6.87 -17.57
C LEU A 257 3.15 7.83 -17.26
N GLN A 258 3.26 9.07 -17.75
CA GLN A 258 2.19 10.07 -17.63
C GLN A 258 0.93 9.66 -18.39
N GLU A 259 1.08 9.08 -19.59
CA GLU A 259 -0.04 8.58 -20.38
C GLU A 259 -0.77 7.43 -19.67
N VAL A 260 -0.03 6.48 -19.10
CA VAL A 260 -0.61 5.40 -18.28
C VAL A 260 -1.44 5.97 -17.12
N LEU A 261 -0.88 6.92 -16.36
CA LEU A 261 -1.59 7.55 -15.24
C LEU A 261 -2.79 8.38 -15.71
N ARG A 262 -2.70 9.02 -16.88
CA ARG A 262 -3.81 9.80 -17.46
C ARG A 262 -4.99 8.91 -17.80
N ASN A 263 -4.74 7.80 -18.48
CA ASN A 263 -5.77 6.83 -18.87
C ASN A 263 -6.37 6.13 -17.64
N GLY A 264 -5.53 5.78 -16.66
CA GLY A 264 -5.99 5.24 -15.39
C GLY A 264 -6.84 6.24 -14.60
N ARG A 265 -6.46 7.53 -14.58
CA ARG A 265 -7.27 8.59 -13.97
C ARG A 265 -8.63 8.70 -14.63
N GLU A 266 -8.70 8.75 -15.96
CA GLU A 266 -9.97 8.88 -16.70
C GLU A 266 -10.93 7.74 -16.31
N SER A 267 -10.45 6.49 -16.32
CA SER A 267 -11.25 5.32 -15.93
C SER A 267 -11.65 5.35 -14.44
N ALA A 268 -10.73 5.74 -13.56
CA ALA A 268 -11.02 5.85 -12.13
C ALA A 268 -12.04 6.97 -11.83
N THR A 269 -11.92 8.11 -12.48
CA THR A 269 -12.84 9.24 -12.33
C THR A 269 -14.25 8.88 -12.75
N GLU A 270 -14.44 8.11 -13.82
CA GLU A 270 -15.76 7.64 -14.26
C GLU A 270 -16.46 6.82 -13.16
N ILE A 271 -15.81 5.74 -12.69
CA ILE A 271 -16.35 4.86 -11.65
C ILE A 271 -16.61 5.65 -10.35
N ALA A 272 -15.66 6.49 -9.96
CA ALA A 272 -15.76 7.28 -8.76
C ALA A 272 -16.86 8.34 -8.82
N SER A 273 -17.10 8.93 -9.99
CA SER A 273 -18.14 9.93 -10.19
C SER A 273 -19.54 9.32 -10.06
N ASP A 274 -19.73 8.11 -10.58
CA ASP A 274 -20.99 7.38 -10.43
C ASP A 274 -21.28 7.06 -8.96
N SER A 275 -20.29 6.51 -8.25
CA SER A 275 -20.44 6.25 -6.81
C SER A 275 -20.65 7.54 -6.01
N TRP A 276 -20.00 8.64 -6.39
CA TRP A 276 -20.17 9.92 -5.72
C TRP A 276 -21.54 10.54 -5.96
N CYS A 277 -22.09 10.42 -7.17
CA CYS A 277 -23.44 10.85 -7.51
C CYS A 277 -24.47 10.17 -6.59
N GLU A 278 -24.38 8.84 -6.46
CA GLU A 278 -25.22 8.08 -5.54
C GLU A 278 -25.08 8.59 -4.09
N VAL A 279 -23.85 8.74 -3.60
CA VAL A 279 -23.59 9.25 -2.24
C VAL A 279 -24.22 10.63 -2.03
N ARG A 280 -24.02 11.57 -2.96
CA ARG A 280 -24.57 12.94 -2.86
C ARG A 280 -26.09 12.94 -2.76
N ASN A 281 -26.77 12.12 -3.57
CA ASN A 281 -28.22 11.98 -3.50
C ASN A 281 -28.65 11.44 -2.13
N LYS A 282 -28.02 10.35 -1.67
CA LYS A 282 -28.32 9.69 -0.38
C LYS A 282 -28.13 10.60 0.85
N ILE A 283 -27.15 11.51 0.81
CA ILE A 283 -26.90 12.47 1.90
C ILE A 283 -27.65 13.80 1.74
N GLY A 284 -28.40 13.97 0.65
CA GLY A 284 -29.27 15.12 0.41
C GLY A 284 -28.60 16.36 -0.20
N PHE A 285 -27.44 16.22 -0.84
CA PHE A 285 -26.74 17.32 -1.52
C PHE A 285 -27.34 17.68 -2.90
N GLU A 286 -28.13 16.79 -3.51
CA GLU A 286 -28.78 17.03 -4.81
C GLU A 286 -30.16 17.70 -4.69
N ASN A 287 -30.64 17.97 -3.48
CA ASN A 287 -31.85 18.76 -3.28
C ASN A 287 -31.57 20.19 -3.74
N ASP A 288 -32.01 20.53 -4.94
CA ASP A 288 -31.70 21.80 -5.59
C ASP A 288 -32.32 22.99 -4.84
N ILE A 289 -31.53 23.56 -3.93
CA ILE A 289 -31.86 24.77 -3.17
C ILE A 289 -31.82 26.01 -4.09
N PHE A 290 -31.24 25.91 -5.28
CA PHE A 290 -31.11 26.99 -6.25
C PHE A 290 -32.26 27.01 -7.28
N HIS A 291 -32.99 25.90 -7.46
CA HIS A 291 -34.23 25.88 -8.25
C HIS A 291 -35.43 26.54 -7.56
N VAL A 292 -35.42 26.68 -6.23
CA VAL A 292 -36.53 27.33 -5.49
C VAL A 292 -36.65 28.83 -5.84
N ASN A 293 -35.58 29.49 -6.28
CA ASN A 293 -35.62 30.92 -6.62
C ASN A 293 -36.08 31.23 -8.06
N LYS A 294 -36.26 30.24 -8.93
CA LYS A 294 -36.75 30.48 -10.30
C LYS A 294 -38.27 30.64 -10.36
N LEU A 295 -39.00 29.98 -9.45
CA LEU A 295 -40.46 30.14 -9.30
C LEU A 295 -40.84 31.47 -8.63
N ILE A 296 -40.06 31.92 -7.63
CA ILE A 296 -40.34 33.18 -6.93
C ILE A 296 -40.06 34.40 -7.83
N ARG A 297 -39.02 34.37 -8.67
CA ARG A 297 -38.74 35.46 -9.63
C ARG A 297 -39.78 35.60 -10.75
N ASN A 298 -40.47 34.52 -11.12
CA ASN A 298 -41.52 34.60 -12.15
C ASN A 298 -42.87 35.08 -11.59
N ASN A 299 -43.15 34.87 -10.29
CA ASN A 299 -44.38 35.37 -9.66
C ASN A 299 -44.32 36.84 -9.24
N ILE A 300 -43.13 37.45 -9.11
CA ILE A 300 -42.98 38.89 -8.81
C ILE A 300 -43.09 39.76 -10.08
N LYS A 301 -43.08 39.17 -11.28
CA LYS A 301 -43.31 39.90 -12.55
C LYS A 301 -44.79 39.94 -12.99
N LEU A 302 -45.71 39.38 -12.19
CA LEU A 302 -47.14 39.27 -12.49
C LEU A 302 -48.05 39.95 -11.45
N ILE A 303 -47.49 40.85 -10.64
CA ILE A 303 -48.21 41.79 -9.77
C ILE A 303 -47.71 43.19 -10.11
#